data_AF-A0A4R7VUS5-F1
#
_entry.id   AF-A0A4R7VUS5-F1
#
_cell.length_a   1.000
_cell.length_b   1.000
_cell.length_c   1.000
_cell.angle_alpha   90.00
_cell.angle_beta   90.00
_cell.angle_gamma   90.00
#
_symmetry.space_group_name_H-M   'P 1'
#
loop_
_entity.id
_entity.type
_entity.pdbx_description
1 polymer ?
#
loop_
_entity_poly.entity_id
_entity_poly.type
_entity_poly.pdbx_seq_one_letter_code
_entity_poly.pdbx_strand_id
1 'polypeptide(L)' 'MLTCDITTHSWDIGHPLGQSVRLPAALVAAAHEWARAHAVRVPGFFGPELTPAPDADAQTRMLAFLGRAA' A
#
# COMPACT_ATOMS: atom_id res chain seq x y z
N MET A 1 -10.76 -1.21 6.48
CA MET A 1 -10.13 -2.54 6.60
C MET A 1 -10.25 -3.27 5.27
N LEU A 2 -11.41 -3.86 4.91
CA LEU A 2 -11.58 -4.66 3.67
C LEU A 2 -11.03 -3.99 2.39
N THR A 3 -11.36 -2.73 2.15
CA THR A 3 -10.86 -2.00 0.97
C THR A 3 -9.34 -1.86 0.98
N CYS A 4 -8.73 -1.54 2.13
CA CYS A 4 -7.28 -1.44 2.26
C CYS A 4 -6.63 -2.79 1.99
N ASP A 5 -7.13 -3.84 2.66
CA ASP A 5 -6.57 -5.19 2.57
C ASP A 5 -6.61 -5.73 1.14
N ILE A 6 -7.78 -5.70 0.48
CA ILE A 6 -7.92 -6.20 -0.89
C ILE A 6 -7.07 -5.37 -1.86
N THR A 7 -7.06 -4.04 -1.72
CA THR A 7 -6.30 -3.14 -2.59
C THR A 7 -4.80 -3.43 -2.49
N THR A 8 -4.28 -3.53 -1.26
CA THR A 8 -2.85 -3.81 -1.02
C THR A 8 -2.48 -5.24 -1.42
N HIS A 9 -3.29 -6.24 -1.07
CA HIS A 9 -2.98 -7.64 -1.39
C HIS A 9 -3.11 -7.98 -2.86
N SER A 10 -3.93 -7.24 -3.62
CA SER A 10 -3.93 -7.34 -5.08
C SER A 10 -2.55 -6.99 -5.66
N TRP A 11 -1.86 -5.99 -5.09
CA TRP A 11 -0.49 -5.67 -5.45
C TRP A 11 0.51 -6.73 -4.95
N ASP A 12 0.38 -7.18 -3.70
CA ASP A 12 1.27 -8.20 -3.11
C ASP A 12 1.29 -9.50 -3.94
N ILE A 13 0.20 -9.83 -4.64
CA ILE A 13 0.10 -11.01 -5.52
C ILE A 13 0.60 -10.71 -6.93
N GLY A 14 0.10 -9.63 -7.56
CA GLY A 14 0.37 -9.38 -8.98
C GLY A 14 1.80 -8.89 -9.26
N HIS A 15 2.37 -8.09 -8.37
CA HIS A 15 3.70 -7.49 -8.58
C HIS A 15 4.83 -8.55 -8.67
N PRO A 16 4.94 -9.54 -7.75
CA PRO A 16 5.95 -10.59 -7.86
C PRO A 16 5.81 -11.47 -9.10
N LEU A 17 4.60 -11.56 -9.67
CA LEU A 17 4.33 -12.29 -10.92
C LEU A 17 4.70 -11.49 -12.18
N GLY A 18 5.26 -10.29 -12.03
CA GLY A 18 5.61 -9.40 -13.14
C GLY A 18 4.42 -8.71 -13.78
N GLN A 19 3.23 -8.73 -13.15
CA GLN A 19 2.06 -8.02 -13.67
C GLN A 19 2.20 -6.52 -13.42
N SER A 20 1.75 -5.72 -14.40
CA SER A 20 1.60 -4.27 -14.22
C SER A 20 0.34 -3.98 -13.39
N VAL A 21 0.48 -4.01 -12.07
CA VAL A 21 -0.63 -3.70 -11.14
C VAL A 21 -0.77 -2.19 -11.00
N ARG A 22 -1.77 -1.62 -11.68
CA ARG A 22 -2.20 -0.23 -11.53
C ARG A 22 -3.56 -0.19 -10.86
N LEU A 23 -3.58 0.23 -9.60
CA LEU A 23 -4.78 0.31 -8.79
C LEU A 23 -5.56 1.58 -9.15
N PRO A 24 -6.90 1.53 -9.21
CA PRO A 24 -7.73 2.72 -9.38
C PRO A 24 -7.42 3.78 -8.32
N ALA A 25 -7.25 5.03 -8.75
CA ALA A 25 -6.85 6.13 -7.87
C ALA A 25 -7.76 6.32 -6.64
N ALA A 26 -9.07 6.09 -6.80
CA ALA A 26 -10.02 6.16 -5.69
C ALA A 26 -9.76 5.08 -4.62
N LEU A 27 -9.34 3.86 -5.03
CA LEU A 27 -8.99 2.79 -4.10
C LEU A 27 -7.68 3.10 -3.38
N VAL A 28 -6.70 3.63 -4.11
CA VAL A 28 -5.42 4.08 -3.52
C VAL A 28 -5.67 5.15 -2.45
N ALA A 29 -6.47 6.17 -2.77
CA ALA A 29 -6.80 7.23 -1.84
C ALA A 29 -7.52 6.70 -0.58
N ALA A 30 -8.56 5.89 -0.77
CA ALA A 30 -9.34 5.33 0.33
C ALA A 30 -8.52 4.39 1.22
N ALA A 31 -7.69 3.53 0.62
CA ALA A 31 -6.81 2.64 1.36
C ALA A 31 -5.75 3.42 2.16
N HIS A 32 -5.12 4.43 1.54
CA HIS A 32 -4.11 5.24 2.19
C HIS A 32 -4.68 6.09 3.35
N GLU A 33 -5.86 6.69 3.17
CA GLU A 33 -6.54 7.42 4.24
C GLU A 33 -6.87 6.49 5.41
N TRP A 34 -7.49 5.33 5.13
CA TRP A 34 -7.81 4.37 6.18
C TRP A 34 -6.56 3.89 6.91
N ALA A 35 -5.48 3.58 6.18
CA ALA A 35 -4.23 3.12 6.77
C ALA A 35 -3.62 4.19 7.69
N ARG A 36 -3.59 5.47 7.29
CA ARG A 36 -3.05 6.55 8.14
C ARG A 36 -3.80 6.70 9.47
N ALA A 37 -5.10 6.41 9.49
CA ALA A 37 -5.91 6.51 10.70
C ALA A 37 -5.86 5.24 11.58
N HIS A 38 -5.52 4.07 11.03
CA HIS A 38 -5.72 2.78 11.72
C HIS A 38 -4.49 1.86 11.73
N ALA A 39 -3.40 2.18 11.03
CA ALA A 39 -2.24 1.31 10.96
C ALA A 39 -1.55 1.20 12.33
N VAL A 40 -1.55 -0.01 12.89
CA VAL A 40 -0.80 -0.38 14.09
C VAL A 40 0.47 -1.08 13.68
N ARG A 41 1.62 -0.63 14.22
CA ARG A 41 2.95 -1.16 13.90
C ARG A 41 3.51 -1.94 15.08
N VAL A 42 3.11 -3.20 15.16
CA VAL A 42 3.57 -4.20 16.14
C VAL A 42 3.79 -5.53 15.43
N PRO A 43 4.56 -6.48 16.00
CA PRO A 43 4.75 -7.80 15.40
C PRO A 43 3.39 -8.46 15.04
N GLY A 44 3.27 -8.94 13.80
CA GLY A 44 2.04 -9.53 13.27
C GLY A 44 1.06 -8.56 12.59
N PHE A 45 1.34 -7.25 12.59
CA PHE A 45 0.55 -6.22 11.91
C PHE A 45 1.37 -5.55 10.79
N PHE A 46 1.14 -4.26 10.52
CA PHE A 46 1.85 -3.52 9.47
C PHE A 46 3.35 -3.43 9.79
N GLY A 47 4.16 -3.65 8.76
CA GLY A 47 5.61 -3.46 8.83
C GLY A 47 6.00 -1.98 9.03
N PRO A 48 7.31 -1.70 9.14
CA PRO A 48 7.79 -0.33 9.18
C PRO A 48 7.40 0.41 7.90
N GLU A 49 7.04 1.68 8.05
CA GLU A 49 6.89 2.58 6.91
C GLU A 49 8.24 2.80 6.21
N LEU A 50 8.21 2.76 4.89
CA LEU A 50 9.38 3.01 4.05
C LEU A 50 9.34 4.45 3.53
N THR A 51 10.50 5.01 3.24
CA THR A 51 10.62 6.31 2.58
C THR A 51 10.49 6.12 1.07
N PRO A 52 9.43 6.62 0.41
CA PRO A 52 9.31 6.57 -1.04
C PRO A 52 10.25 7.58 -1.71
N ALA A 53 10.51 7.40 -3.01
CA ALA A 53 11.20 8.40 -3.82
C ALA A 53 10.46 9.76 -3.80
N PRO A 54 11.16 10.90 -3.94
CA PRO A 54 10.52 12.22 -3.87
C PRO A 54 9.41 12.44 -4.90
N ASP A 55 9.53 11.83 -6.06
CA ASP A 55 8.61 11.87 -7.20
C ASP A 55 7.66 10.67 -7.28
N ALA A 56 7.65 9.82 -6.25
CA ALA A 56 6.79 8.64 -6.19
C ALA A 56 5.30 9.02 -6.30
N ASP A 57 4.57 8.23 -7.08
CA ASP A 57 3.13 8.41 -7.25
C ASP A 57 2.33 8.04 -5.99
N ALA A 58 1.02 8.30 -6.03
CA ALA A 58 0.14 8.04 -4.89
C ALA A 58 0.09 6.56 -4.48
N GLN A 59 0.18 5.64 -5.44
CA GLN A 59 0.16 4.20 -5.18
C GLN A 59 1.46 3.79 -4.49
N THR A 60 2.62 4.18 -5.02
CA THR A 60 3.92 3.89 -4.42
C THR A 60 4.04 4.48 -3.03
N ARG A 61 3.55 5.71 -2.81
CA ARG A 61 3.52 6.32 -1.47
C ARG A 61 2.64 5.55 -0.48
N MET A 62 1.45 5.11 -0.92
CA MET A 62 0.58 4.28 -0.08
C MET A 62 1.25 2.93 0.24
N LEU A 63 1.87 2.28 -0.74
CA LEU A 63 2.56 1.00 -0.56
C LEU A 63 3.74 1.15 0.41
N ALA A 64 4.54 2.21 0.26
CA ALA A 64 5.63 2.53 1.18
C ALA A 64 5.14 2.78 2.61
N PHE A 65 4.03 3.50 2.80
CA PHE A 65 3.39 3.70 4.10
C PHE A 65 3.01 2.37 4.78
N LEU A 66 2.56 1.41 3.97
CA LEU A 66 2.18 0.05 4.36
C LEU A 66 3.37 -0.93 4.43
N GLY A 67 4.60 -0.47 4.18
CA GLY A 67 5.82 -1.26 4.30
C GLY A 67 6.22 -2.06 3.05
N ARG A 68 5.67 -1.75 1.88
CA ARG A 68 6.01 -2.40 0.59
C ARG A 68 7.00 -1.54 -0.19
N ALA A 69 8.05 -2.18 -0.70
CA ALA A 69 8.99 -1.55 -1.64
C ALA A 69 8.48 -1.78 -3.07
N ALA A 70 8.03 -0.70 -3.72
CA ALA A 70 7.42 -0.71 -5.04
C ALA A 70 8.19 0.16 -6.04
#